data_AF-A0A8C0UE76-F1
#
_entry.id   AF-A0A8C0UE76-F1
#
_cell.length_a   1.000
_cell.length_b   1.000
_cell.length_c   1.000
_cell.angle_alpha   90.00
_cell.angle_beta   90.00
_cell.angle_gamma   90.00
#
_symmetry.space_group_name_H-M   'P 1'
#
loop_
_entity.id
_entity.type
_entity.pdbx_description
1 polymer ?
#
loop_
_entity_poly.entity_id
_entity_poly.type
_entity_poly.pdbx_seq_one_letter_code
_entity_poly.pdbx_strand_id
1 'polypeptide(L)' 'MEFWDVLSPDTSDLQFRASRDRYGGQPLFSERFPGLWAGARSTHGVTRGRVCFQARVRQQPEQPE' A
#
# COMPACT_ATOMS: atom_id res chain seq x y z
N MET A 1 -14.71 -2.94 7.65
CA MET A 1 -13.84 -3.64 6.68
C MET A 1 -14.79 -4.03 5.57
N GLU A 2 -14.82 -3.23 4.52
CA GLU A 2 -15.79 -3.41 3.46
C GLU A 2 -15.20 -4.39 2.43
N PHE A 3 -16.05 -5.16 1.75
CA PHE A 3 -15.64 -6.15 0.76
C PHE A 3 -14.84 -5.54 -0.43
N TRP A 4 -14.84 -4.21 -0.55
CA TRP A 4 -14.15 -3.44 -1.58
C TRP A 4 -12.78 -2.89 -1.17
N ASP A 5 -12.35 -3.05 0.09
CA ASP A 5 -11.03 -2.63 0.53
C ASP A 5 -9.97 -3.63 0.04
N VAL A 6 -9.01 -3.20 -0.79
CA VAL A 6 -7.96 -4.09 -1.31
C VAL A 6 -6.81 -4.26 -0.33
N LEU A 7 -6.36 -3.18 0.33
CA LEU A 7 -5.27 -3.19 1.31
C LEU A 7 -5.80 -3.16 2.75
N SER A 8 -5.25 -4.02 3.61
CA SER A 8 -5.63 -4.15 5.01
C SER A 8 -4.94 -3.08 5.88
N PRO A 9 -5.69 -2.21 6.59
CA PRO A 9 -5.12 -1.22 7.51
C PRO A 9 -4.52 -1.85 8.78
N ASP A 10 -5.08 -2.96 9.25
CA ASP A 10 -4.68 -3.58 10.51
C ASP A 10 -3.36 -4.35 10.41
N THR A 11 -2.86 -4.51 9.18
CA THR A 11 -1.69 -5.33 8.89
C THR A 11 -0.69 -4.62 7.98
N SER A 12 -0.80 -3.29 7.87
CA SER A 12 0.18 -2.45 7.20
C SER A 12 1.36 -2.12 8.10
N ASP A 13 2.52 -1.91 7.50
CA ASP A 13 3.68 -1.38 8.21
C ASP A 13 3.36 0.00 8.82
N LEU A 14 3.95 0.32 9.97
CA LEU A 14 3.75 1.61 10.64
C LEU A 14 4.18 2.79 9.76
N GLN A 15 5.23 2.60 8.96
CA GLN A 15 5.74 3.61 8.02
C GLN A 15 5.02 3.62 6.66
N PHE A 16 3.91 2.88 6.50
CA PHE A 16 3.12 2.85 5.27
C PHE A 16 1.81 3.63 5.41
N ARG A 17 1.57 4.56 4.49
CA ARG A 17 0.31 5.29 4.41
C ARG A 17 -0.54 4.71 3.29
N ALA A 18 -1.54 3.92 3.65
CA ALA A 18 -2.59 3.51 2.72
C ALA A 18 -3.44 4.72 2.26
N SER A 19 -3.86 4.72 1.01
CA SER A 19 -4.80 5.69 0.46
C SER A 19 -6.18 5.54 1.11
N ARG A 20 -7.00 6.60 1.07
CA ARG A 20 -8.34 6.58 1.65
C ARG A 20 -9.26 5.56 0.99
N ASP A 21 -9.09 5.34 -0.31
CA ASP A 21 -9.81 4.34 -1.10
C ASP A 21 -9.27 2.90 -0.92
N ARG A 22 -8.15 2.73 -0.19
CA ARG A 22 -7.52 1.43 0.10
C ARG A 22 -7.05 0.62 -1.12
N TYR A 23 -6.91 1.25 -2.29
CA TYR A 23 -6.35 0.62 -3.49
C TYR A 23 -4.84 0.82 -3.67
N GLY A 24 -4.22 1.67 -2.86
CA GLY A 24 -2.80 1.96 -2.95
C GLY A 24 -2.25 2.61 -1.68
N GLY A 25 -1.06 3.16 -1.78
CA GLY A 25 -0.41 3.87 -0.68
C GLY A 25 1.04 4.19 -1.01
N GLN A 26 1.72 4.78 -0.04
CA GLN A 26 3.10 5.21 -0.17
C GLN A 26 3.85 5.14 1.18
N PRO A 27 5.18 5.02 1.18
CA PRO A 27 5.98 5.21 2.39
C PRO A 27 5.79 6.62 2.96
N LEU A 28 5.72 6.75 4.28
CA LEU A 28 5.58 8.05 4.97
C LEU A 28 6.87 8.89 4.93
N PHE A 29 8.03 8.23 4.88
CA PHE A 29 9.33 8.87 5.09
C PHE A 29 10.35 8.48 4.01
N SER A 30 9.91 8.30 2.77
CA SER A 30 10.77 7.88 1.65
C SER A 30 11.97 8.83 1.44
N GLU A 31 11.79 10.13 1.65
CA GLU A 31 12.86 11.13 1.52
C GLU A 31 13.90 11.03 2.65
N ARG A 32 13.46 10.76 3.87
CA ARG A 32 14.34 10.69 5.06
C ARG A 32 15.00 9.31 5.21
N PHE A 33 14.34 8.26 4.74
CA PHE A 33 14.79 6.87 4.85
C PHE A 33 14.58 6.12 3.52
N PRO A 34 15.38 6.43 2.47
CA PRO A 34 15.17 5.87 1.13
C PRO A 34 15.38 4.34 1.05
N GLY A 35 16.10 3.75 2.00
CA GLY A 35 16.29 2.30 2.09
C GLY A 35 15.25 1.57 2.94
N LEU A 36 14.34 2.28 3.61
CA LEU A 36 13.33 1.68 4.47
C LEU A 36 12.13 1.23 3.63
N TRP A 37 11.85 -0.08 3.65
CA TRP A 37 10.69 -0.64 2.97
C TRP A 37 9.40 -0.33 3.72
N ALA A 38 8.33 -0.11 2.98
CA ALA A 38 7.00 0.11 3.52
C ALA A 38 5.95 -0.52 2.61
N GLY A 39 4.99 -1.23 3.19
CA GLY A 39 3.89 -1.84 2.45
C GLY A 39 2.69 -2.19 3.32
N ALA A 40 1.72 -2.82 2.66
CA ALA A 40 0.54 -3.41 3.30
C ALA A 40 0.18 -4.72 2.64
N ARG A 41 -0.47 -5.61 3.38
CA ARG A 41 -1.05 -6.84 2.83
C ARG A 41 -2.41 -6.57 2.23
N SER A 42 -2.80 -7.40 1.27
CA SER A 42 -4.20 -7.40 0.82
C SER A 42 -5.12 -7.94 1.91
N THR A 43 -6.37 -7.49 1.91
CA THR A 43 -7.43 -7.99 2.79
C THR A 43 -7.74 -9.47 2.58
N HIS A 44 -7.46 -10.00 1.39
CA HIS A 44 -7.75 -11.38 1.03
C HIS A 44 -6.49 -12.11 0.55
N GLY A 45 -6.25 -13.29 1.11
CA GLY A 45 -5.23 -14.23 0.67
C GLY A 45 -5.83 -15.38 -0.13
N VAL A 46 -5.02 -16.06 -0.93
CA VAL A 46 -5.44 -17.20 -1.76
C VAL A 46 -4.68 -18.45 -1.32
N THR A 47 -5.41 -19.51 -0.97
CA THR A 47 -4.83 -20.78 -0.50
C THR A 47 -4.83 -21.87 -1.59
N ARG A 48 -5.67 -21.74 -2.62
CA ARG A 48 -5.81 -22.68 -3.75
C ARG A 48 -6.18 -21.92 -5.03
N GLY A 49 -5.77 -22.44 -6.19
CA GLY A 49 -6.04 -21.83 -7.49
C GLY A 49 -4.98 -20.82 -7.94
N ARG A 50 -5.26 -20.06 -9.00
CA ARG A 50 -4.39 -19.01 -9.56
C ARG A 50 -5.11 -17.69 -9.52
N VAL A 51 -4.40 -16.62 -9.17
CA VAL A 51 -4.92 -15.25 -9.22
C VAL A 51 -3.93 -14.32 -9.91
N CYS A 52 -4.45 -13.23 -10.44
CA CYS A 52 -3.68 -12.16 -11.06
C CYS A 52 -4.03 -10.84 -10.39
N PHE A 53 -3.07 -9.95 -10.27
CA PHE A 53 -3.27 -8.59 -9.80
C PHE A 53 -2.51 -7.63 -10.71
N GLN A 54 -2.94 -6.36 -10.70
CA GLN A 54 -2.28 -5.28 -11.42
C GLN A 54 -2.01 -4.15 -10.43
N ALA A 55 -0.82 -3.57 -10.52
CA ALA A 55 -0.44 -2.39 -9.76
C ALA A 55 -0.04 -1.27 -10.71
N ARG A 56 -0.40 -0.03 -10.36
CA ARG A 56 0.05 1.17 -11.07
C ARG A 56 1.03 1.92 -10.19
N VAL A 57 2.28 2.00 -10.64
CA VAL A 57 3.30 2.84 -9.98
C VAL A 57 3.10 4.29 -10.41
N ARG A 58 3.10 5.21 -9.45
CA ARG A 58 3.06 6.65 -9.69
C ARG A 58 4.24 7.31 -8.99
N GLN A 59 4.84 8.30 -9.63
CA GLN A 59 5.78 9.19 -8.95
C GLN A 59 4.99 10.14 -8.06
N GLN A 60 5.51 10.40 -6.87
CA GLN A 60 4.95 11.39 -5.99
C GLN A 60 5.31 12.78 -6.55
N PRO A 61 4.35 13.70 -6.74
CA PRO A 61 4.68 15.07 -7.09
C PRO A 61 5.53 15.68 -5.96
N GLU A 62 6.57 16.44 -6.31
CA GLU A 62 7.32 17.22 -5.32
C GLU A 62 6.34 18.09 -4.52
N GLN A 63 6.38 17.96 -3.20
CA GLN A 63 5.61 18.86 -2.34
C GLN A 63 6.41 20.16 -2.18
N PRO A 64 5.78 21.34 -2.35
CA PRO A 64 6.44 22.61 -2.02
C PRO A 64 6.82 22.62 -0.53
N GLU A 65 8.02 23.13 -0.23
CA GLU A 65 8.53 23.32 1.14
C GLU A 65 7.59 24.17 2.03
#